data_AF-A0A3N5T7E9-F1
#
_entry.id   AF-A0A3N5T7E9-F1
#
_cell.length_a   1.000
_cell.length_b   1.000
_cell.length_c   1.000
_cell.angle_alpha   90.00
_cell.angle_beta   90.00
_cell.angle_gamma   90.00
#
_symmetry.space_group_name_H-M   'P 1'
#
loop_
_entity.id
_entity.type
_entity.pdbx_description
1 polymer ?
#
loop_
_entity_poly.entity_id
_entity_poly.type
_entity_poly.pdbx_seq_one_letter_code
_entity_poly.pdbx_strand_id
1 'polypeptide(L)'
;MISKECRFSDFVGAVRNKNYFEILHLADQEATAAERLFLRSRIDTITRQRCGRDYAERIKQLIDYMRYEVKPHARSARDAEVFAAVNPERRPQRGV
;
A
#
# COMPACT_ATOMS: atom_id res chain seq x y z
N MET A 1 6.95 6.06 8.29
CA MET A 1 5.70 5.54 7.70
C MET A 1 4.81 6.72 7.37
N ILE A 2 4.22 6.73 6.18
CA ILE A 2 3.29 7.75 5.69
C ILE A 2 1.97 7.68 6.46
N SER A 3 1.43 6.47 6.65
CA SER A 3 0.23 6.28 7.46
C SER A 3 0.61 6.11 8.92
N LYS A 4 0.39 7.16 9.73
CA LYS A 4 0.70 7.13 11.17
C LYS A 4 -0.14 6.10 11.94
N GLU A 5 -1.36 5.83 11.46
CA GLU A 5 -2.27 4.84 12.05
C GLU A 5 -2.32 3.52 11.27
N CYS A 6 -1.46 3.35 10.26
CA CYS A 6 -1.41 2.16 9.41
C CYS A 6 -2.78 1.81 8.81
N ARG A 7 -3.54 2.86 8.46
CA ARG A 7 -4.76 2.76 7.66
C ARG A 7 -4.38 2.84 6.20
N PHE A 8 -4.83 1.85 5.43
CA PHE A 8 -4.58 1.78 3.99
C PHE A 8 -5.18 2.98 3.23
N SER A 9 -6.36 3.43 3.63
CA SER A 9 -7.00 4.63 3.06
C SER A 9 -6.14 5.89 3.18
N ASP A 10 -5.46 6.06 4.31
CA ASP A 10 -4.66 7.25 4.60
C ASP A 10 -3.40 7.25 3.75
N PHE A 11 -2.78 6.07 3.60
CA PHE A 11 -1.66 5.88 2.68
C PHE A 11 -2.06 6.22 1.25
N VAL A 12 -3.14 5.62 0.74
CA VAL A 12 -3.60 5.88 -0.63
C VAL A 12 -3.98 7.33 -0.84
N GLY A 13 -4.68 7.95 0.11
CA GLY A 13 -5.01 9.37 0.08
C GLY A 13 -3.77 10.27 -0.03
N ALA A 14 -2.66 9.89 0.61
CA ALA A 14 -1.40 10.63 0.55
C ALA A 14 -0.62 10.43 -0.77
N VAL A 15 -0.80 9.30 -1.45
CA VAL A 15 -0.04 8.98 -2.68
C VAL A 15 -0.83 9.14 -3.98
N ARG A 16 -2.16 9.28 -3.95
CA ARG A 16 -3.03 9.33 -5.15
C ARG A 16 -2.67 10.38 -6.20
N ASN A 17 -2.04 11.49 -5.78
CA ASN A 17 -1.66 12.59 -6.67
C ASN A 17 -0.22 12.49 -7.18
N LYS A 18 0.51 11.43 -6.80
CA LYS A 18 1.91 11.22 -7.18
C LYS A 18 2.00 10.48 -8.52
N ASN A 19 3.18 10.49 -9.13
CA ASN A 19 3.39 9.73 -10.35
C ASN A 19 3.52 8.23 -10.07
N TYR A 20 3.41 7.41 -11.12
CA TYR A 20 3.43 5.95 -11.02
C TYR A 20 4.66 5.42 -10.26
N PHE A 21 5.87 5.88 -10.61
CA PHE A 21 7.10 5.41 -9.98
C PHE A 21 7.22 5.86 -8.53
N GLU A 22 6.77 7.07 -8.21
CA GLU A 22 6.70 7.57 -6.83
C GLU A 22 5.74 6.74 -5.98
N ILE A 23 4.56 6.41 -6.49
CA ILE A 23 3.58 5.58 -5.77
C ILE A 23 4.20 4.23 -5.44
N LEU A 24 4.83 3.57 -6.43
CA LEU A 24 5.48 2.28 -6.21
C LEU A 24 6.63 2.37 -5.19
N HIS A 25 7.46 3.40 -5.29
CA HIS A 25 8.58 3.60 -4.38
C HIS A 25 8.11 3.80 -2.93
N LEU A 26 7.10 4.66 -2.73
CA LEU A 26 6.55 4.93 -1.41
C LEU A 26 5.81 3.73 -0.83
N ALA A 27 5.11 2.96 -1.68
CA ALA A 27 4.45 1.73 -1.27
C ALA A 27 5.46 0.68 -0.79
N ASP A 28 6.56 0.49 -1.52
CA ASP A 28 7.61 -0.45 -1.15
C ASP A 28 8.28 -0.08 0.20
N GLN A 29 8.59 1.21 0.38
CA GLN A 29 9.11 1.73 1.64
C GLN A 29 8.14 1.55 2.82
N GLU A 30 6.86 1.83 2.60
CA GLU A 30 5.83 1.71 3.63
C GLU A 30 5.59 0.26 4.03
N ALA A 31 5.50 -0.66 3.06
CA ALA A 31 5.36 -2.09 3.31
C ALA A 31 6.56 -2.63 4.10
N THR A 32 7.78 -2.30 3.67
CA THR A 32 9.01 -2.68 4.37
C THR A 32 9.04 -2.14 5.81
N ALA A 33 8.62 -0.90 6.02
CA ALA A 33 8.57 -0.31 7.36
C ALA A 33 7.56 -1.03 8.26
N ALA A 34 6.39 -1.39 7.74
CA ALA A 34 5.35 -2.14 8.45
C ALA A 34 5.83 -3.56 8.84
N GLU A 35 6.49 -4.27 7.93
CA GLU A 35 7.05 -5.60 8.24
C GLU A 35 8.15 -5.54 9.29
N ARG A 36 9.08 -4.57 9.18
CA ARG A 36 10.12 -4.37 10.19
C ARG A 36 9.50 -4.06 11.57
N LEU A 37 8.41 -3.30 11.58
CA LEU A 37 7.69 -2.96 12.80
C LEU A 37 7.02 -4.20 13.40
N PHE A 38 6.44 -5.09 12.58
CA PHE A 38 5.91 -6.38 13.04
C PHE A 38 6.96 -7.25 13.73
N LEU A 39 8.16 -7.33 13.15
CA LEU A 39 9.27 -8.15 13.64
C LEU A 39 9.98 -7.58 14.89
N ARG A 40 9.74 -6.31 15.25
CA ARG A 40 10.35 -5.70 16.45
C ARG A 40 9.77 -6.34 17.71
N SER A 41 10.65 -6.87 18.57
CA SER A 41 10.28 -7.57 19.80
C SER A 41 9.64 -6.67 20.87
N ARG A 42 9.99 -5.37 20.91
CA ARG A 42 9.59 -4.42 21.97
C ARG A 42 8.38 -3.53 21.63
N ILE A 43 7.57 -3.90 20.65
CA ILE A 43 6.38 -3.11 20.31
C ILE A 43 5.15 -3.69 21.01
N ASP A 44 4.21 -2.81 21.39
CA ASP A 44 2.96 -3.23 21.99
C ASP A 44 2.12 -4.04 20.98
N THR A 45 1.31 -4.96 21.51
CA THR A 45 0.52 -5.91 20.71
C THR A 45 -0.47 -5.21 19.79
N ILE A 46 -1.05 -4.08 20.21
CA ILE A 46 -2.05 -3.33 19.45
C ILE A 46 -1.41 -2.73 18.21
N THR A 47 -0.27 -2.05 18.38
CA THR A 47 0.51 -1.49 17.28
C THR A 47 1.05 -2.59 16.37
N ARG A 48 1.47 -3.74 16.92
CA ARG A 48 1.89 -4.90 16.12
C ARG A 48 0.75 -5.44 15.25
N GLN A 49 -0.47 -5.54 15.77
CA GLN A 49 -1.63 -6.01 14.99
C GLN A 49 -2.03 -5.00 13.92
N ARG A 50 -2.01 -3.70 14.26
CA ARG A 50 -2.47 -2.64 13.36
C ARG A 50 -1.48 -2.29 12.25
N CYS A 51 -0.21 -2.16 12.60
CA CYS A 51 0.87 -1.72 11.71
C CYS A 51 1.76 -2.88 11.22
N GLY A 52 1.35 -4.11 11.49
CA GLY A 52 2.14 -5.29 11.18
C GLY A 52 1.80 -5.94 9.84
N ARG A 53 1.78 -7.27 9.84
CA ARG A 53 1.70 -8.09 8.63
C ARG A 53 0.52 -7.73 7.73
N ASP A 54 -0.68 -7.59 8.28
CA ASP A 54 -1.89 -7.35 7.48
C ASP A 54 -1.87 -6.00 6.75
N TYR A 55 -1.32 -4.96 7.38
CA TYR A 55 -1.16 -3.66 6.73
C TYR A 55 -0.12 -3.71 5.62
N ALA A 56 1.03 -4.36 5.87
CA ALA A 56 2.06 -4.55 4.85
C ALA A 56 1.54 -5.32 3.63
N GLU A 57 0.78 -6.39 3.85
CA GLU A 57 0.19 -7.20 2.79
C GLU A 57 -0.79 -6.40 1.92
N ARG A 58 -1.60 -5.51 2.51
CA ARG A 58 -2.48 -4.62 1.74
C ARG A 58 -1.70 -3.66 0.84
N ILE A 59 -0.56 -3.15 1.32
CA ILE A 59 0.30 -2.29 0.48
C ILE A 59 0.97 -3.09 -0.64
N LYS A 60 1.40 -4.32 -0.39
CA LYS A 60 1.93 -5.19 -1.44
C LYS A 60 0.88 -5.50 -2.51
N GLN A 61 -0.36 -5.76 -2.09
CA GLN A 61 -1.49 -5.89 -3.03
C GLN A 61 -1.69 -4.64 -3.89
N LEU A 62 -1.43 -3.44 -3.34
CA LEU A 62 -1.43 -2.21 -4.13
C LEU A 62 -0.29 -2.17 -5.14
N ILE A 63 0.91 -2.59 -4.75
CA ILE A 63 2.06 -2.71 -5.66
C ILE A 63 1.74 -3.68 -6.81
N ASP A 64 1.16 -4.84 -6.49
CA ASP A 64 0.79 -5.84 -7.49
C ASP A 64 -0.30 -5.33 -8.43
N TYR A 65 -1.33 -4.67 -7.88
CA TYR A 65 -2.36 -4.00 -8.67
C TYR A 65 -1.76 -2.97 -9.63
N MET A 66 -0.85 -2.12 -9.13
CA MET A 66 -0.20 -1.08 -9.94
C MET A 66 0.74 -1.66 -11.00
N ARG A 67 1.41 -2.79 -10.73
CA ARG A 67 2.38 -3.40 -11.67
C ARG A 67 1.74 -4.27 -12.74
N TYR A 68 0.72 -5.02 -12.37
CA TYR A 68 0.20 -6.13 -13.15
C TYR A 68 -1.29 -5.98 -13.48
N GLU A 69 -1.95 -4.92 -13.00
CA GLU A 69 -3.41 -4.72 -13.12
C GLU A 69 -4.21 -5.89 -12.52
N VAL A 70 -3.55 -6.70 -11.68
CA VAL A 70 -4.19 -7.79 -10.95
C VAL A 70 -5.11 -7.13 -9.93
N LYS A 71 -6.41 -7.16 -10.20
CA LYS A 71 -7.41 -6.71 -9.24
C LYS A 71 -7.25 -7.59 -7.99
N PRO A 72 -6.82 -7.03 -6.86
CA PRO A 72 -6.70 -7.82 -5.64
C PRO A 72 -8.08 -8.41 -5.35
N HIS A 73 -8.13 -9.63 -4.82
CA HIS A 73 -9.37 -10.18 -4.26
C HIS A 73 -9.79 -9.26 -3.13
N ALA A 74 -10.59 -8.25 -3.46
CA ALA A 74 -10.98 -7.19 -2.57
C ALA A 74 -11.74 -7.84 -1.43
N ARG A 75 -11.15 -7.83 -0.23
CA ARG A 75 -11.81 -8.37 0.97
C ARG A 75 -13.09 -7.59 1.31
N SER A 76 -13.28 -6.41 0.71
CA SER A 76 -14.49 -5.60 0.79
C SER A 76 -14.63 -4.66 -0.43
N ALA A 77 -15.85 -4.23 -0.75
CA ALA A 77 -16.11 -3.23 -1.80
C ALA A 77 -15.37 -1.89 -1.55
N ARG A 78 -15.17 -1.55 -0.26
CA ARG A 78 -14.44 -0.35 0.16
C ARG A 78 -12.95 -0.39 -0.21
N ASP A 79 -12.34 -1.57 -0.18
CA ASP A 79 -10.93 -1.71 -0.59
C ASP A 79 -10.80 -1.50 -2.11
N ALA A 80 -11.76 -1.97 -2.91
CA ALA A 80 -11.77 -1.79 -4.37
C ALA A 80 -11.84 -0.29 -4.77
N GLU A 81 -12.65 0.51 -4.07
CA GLU A 81 -12.69 1.97 -4.28
C GLU A 81 -11.36 2.64 -3.96
N VAL A 82 -10.68 2.17 -2.91
CA VAL A 82 -9.37 2.69 -2.50
C VAL A 82 -8.30 2.31 -3.54
N PHE A 83 -8.31 1.09 -4.09
CA PHE A 83 -7.41 0.74 -5.21
C PHE A 83 -7.70 1.57 -6.47
N ALA A 84 -8.96 1.85 -6.78
CA ALA A 84 -9.34 2.69 -7.93
C ALA A 84 -8.93 4.16 -7.78
N ALA A 85 -8.71 4.64 -6.55
CA ALA A 85 -8.26 6.01 -6.29
C ALA A 85 -6.82 6.27 -6.78
N VAL A 86 -6.05 5.23 -7.06
CA VAL A 86 -4.73 5.29 -7.69
C VAL A 86 -4.87 4.74 -9.11
N ASN A 87 -4.69 5.60 -10.10
CA ASN A 87 -4.91 5.22 -11.50
C ASN A 87 -3.66 4.50 -12.08
N PRO A 88 -3.72 3.19 -12.38
CA PRO A 88 -2.61 2.47 -12.99
C PRO A 88 -2.34 2.90 -14.44
N GLU A 89 -3.30 3.50 -15.14
CA GLU A 89 -3.16 3.96 -16.54
C GLU A 89 -2.24 5.17 -16.68
N ARG A 90 -1.81 5.80 -15.57
CA ARG A 90 -0.69 6.77 -15.58
C ARG A 90 0.68 6.11 -15.73
N ARG A 91 0.72 4.80 -15.99
CA ARG A 91 1.93 4.10 -16.38
C ARG A 91 2.46 4.75 -17.66
N PRO A 92 3.72 5.23 -17.68
CA PRO A 92 4.31 5.67 -18.92
C PRO A 92 4.28 4.47 -19.88
N GLN A 93 3.65 4.65 -21.06
CA GLN A 93 3.70 3.66 -22.12
C GLN A 93 5.20 3.36 -22.34
N ARG A 94 5.61 2.10 -22.13
CA ARG A 94 6.94 1.68 -22.53
C ARG A 94 7.00 1.87 -24.04
N GLY A 95 7.71 2.91 -24.49
CA GLY A 95 8.10 3.02 -25.88
C GLY A 95 8.84 1.74 -26.26
N VAL A 96 8.29 1.03 -27.23
CA VAL A 96 8.96 -0.05 -27.95
C VAL A 96 9.94 0.59 -28.92
#